data_AF-A0A814CHC2-F1
#
_entry.id   AF-A0A814CHC2-F1
#
_cell.length_a   1.000
_cell.length_b   1.000
_cell.length_c   1.000
_cell.angle_alpha   90.00
_cell.angle_beta   90.00
_cell.angle_gamma   90.00
#
_symmetry.space_group_name_H-M   'P 1'
#
loop_
_entity.id
_entity.type
_entity.pdbx_description
1 polymer ?
#
loop_
_entity_poly.entity_id
_entity_poly.type
_entity_poly.pdbx_seq_one_letter_code
_entity_poly.pdbx_strand_id
1 'polypeptide(L)'
;MYVLPTRELNDGNRIPINGLRLFQADVYIGTINLVKLATREGYHLFDTAQLYENEFKTGQCLRLSGVSRQQLFITTKLYTTAGGRS
;
A
#
# COMPACT_ATOMS: atom_id res chain seq x y z
N MET A 1 11.78 18.94 0.39
CA MET A 1 11.16 17.63 0.69
C MET A 1 9.66 17.81 0.58
N TYR A 2 9.02 17.16 -0.40
CA TYR A 2 7.58 17.30 -0.64
C TYR A 2 6.83 16.37 0.31
N VAL A 3 5.95 16.93 1.15
CA VAL A 3 5.06 16.13 2.00
C VAL A 3 3.78 15.90 1.21
N LEU A 4 3.45 14.63 0.93
CA LEU A 4 2.19 14.29 0.27
C LEU A 4 1.01 14.83 1.09
N PRO A 5 0.01 15.47 0.48
CA PRO A 5 -1.14 15.98 1.21
C PRO A 5 -1.90 14.82 1.87
N THR A 6 -2.42 15.09 3.07
CA THR A 6 -3.21 14.12 3.86
C THR A 6 -4.61 14.64 4.11
N ARG A 7 -5.55 13.73 4.30
CA ARG A 7 -6.93 14.01 4.71
C ARG A 7 -7.20 13.39 6.08
N GLU A 8 -7.92 14.12 6.92
CA GLU A 8 -8.41 13.61 8.19
C GLU A 8 -9.64 12.74 7.96
N LEU A 9 -9.65 11.56 8.59
CA LEU A 9 -10.77 10.63 8.62
C LEU A 9 -11.68 10.95 9.81
N ASN A 10 -12.88 10.35 9.83
CA ASN A 10 -13.87 10.59 10.89
C ASN A 10 -13.45 10.06 12.28
N ASP A 11 -12.37 9.30 12.35
CA ASP A 11 -11.77 8.77 13.58
C ASP A 11 -10.52 9.56 14.02
N GLY A 12 -10.23 10.70 13.37
CA GLY A 12 -9.06 11.55 13.66
C GLY A 12 -7.75 11.06 13.05
N ASN A 13 -7.72 9.90 12.37
CA ASN A 13 -6.53 9.44 11.66
C ASN A 13 -6.30 10.26 10.38
N ARG A 14 -5.04 10.34 9.92
CA ARG A 14 -4.67 11.02 8.68
C ARG A 14 -4.25 10.02 7.62
N ILE A 15 -4.85 10.09 6.44
CA ILE A 15 -4.54 9.24 5.29
C ILE A 15 -3.88 10.07 4.17
N PRO A 16 -2.80 9.59 3.52
CA PRO A 16 -2.29 10.21 2.30
C PRO A 16 -3.37 10.22 1.19
N ILE A 17 -3.52 11.35 0.50
CA ILE A 17 -4.51 11.49 -0.57
C ILE A 17 -4.10 10.67 -1.81
N ASN A 18 -2.79 10.54 -2.05
CA ASN A 18 -2.23 9.74 -3.12
C ASN A 18 -1.65 8.45 -2.57
N GLY A 19 -1.96 7.34 -3.24
CA GLY A 19 -1.47 6.02 -2.84
C GLY A 19 -1.37 5.04 -4.00
N LEU A 20 -0.68 3.94 -3.76
CA LEU A 20 -0.37 2.94 -4.77
C LEU A 20 -1.17 1.66 -4.55
N ARG A 21 -1.93 1.24 -5.56
CA ARG A 21 -2.59 -0.07 -5.59
C ARG A 21 -1.62 -1.13 -6.11
N LEU A 22 -1.54 -2.26 -5.39
CA LEU A 22 -0.69 -3.40 -5.73
C LEU A 22 -1.44 -4.51 -6.49
N PHE A 23 -2.63 -4.22 -6.99
CA PHE A 23 -3.40 -5.15 -7.81
C PHE A 23 -2.60 -5.52 -9.07
N GLN A 24 -2.49 -6.82 -9.35
CA GLN A 24 -1.76 -7.36 -10.51
C GLN A 24 -0.30 -6.89 -10.63
N ALA A 25 0.32 -6.40 -9.56
CA ALA A 25 1.71 -5.95 -9.60
C ALA A 25 2.65 -7.04 -10.13
N ASP A 26 2.46 -8.29 -9.68
CA ASP A 26 3.26 -9.44 -10.10
C ASP A 26 3.04 -9.87 -11.57
N VAL A 27 1.95 -9.44 -12.19
CA VAL A 27 1.69 -9.67 -13.63
C VAL A 27 2.45 -8.67 -14.49
N TYR A 28 2.55 -7.41 -14.05
CA TYR A 28 3.07 -6.32 -14.89
C TYR A 28 4.54 -5.96 -14.64
N ILE A 29 4.96 -5.82 -13.38
CA ILE A 29 6.29 -5.25 -13.05
C ILE A 29 6.98 -5.97 -11.88
N GLY A 30 6.24 -6.78 -11.12
CA GLY A 30 6.66 -7.38 -9.86
C GLY A 30 6.41 -6.47 -8.67
N THR A 31 5.83 -7.02 -7.60
CA THR A 31 5.58 -6.31 -6.34
C THR A 31 6.84 -5.64 -5.79
N ILE A 32 7.99 -6.31 -5.90
CA ILE A 32 9.28 -5.79 -5.42
C ILE A 32 9.67 -4.51 -6.15
N ASN A 33 9.60 -4.51 -7.48
CA ASN A 33 10.01 -3.36 -8.29
C ASN A 33 9.04 -2.21 -8.11
N LEU A 34 7.74 -2.50 -8.05
CA LEU A 34 6.71 -1.48 -7.86
C LEU A 34 6.87 -0.77 -6.51
N VAL A 35 7.03 -1.52 -5.41
CA VAL A 35 7.22 -0.93 -4.08
C VAL A 35 8.52 -0.12 -4.03
N LYS A 36 9.63 -0.64 -4.59
CA LYS A 36 10.91 0.09 -4.64
C LYS A 36 10.77 1.42 -5.38
N LEU A 37 10.16 1.42 -6.56
CA LEU A 37 9.95 2.64 -7.34
C LEU A 37 9.07 3.63 -6.56
N ALA A 38 7.93 3.17 -6.05
CA ALA A 38 7.01 4.03 -5.32
C ALA A 38 7.63 4.66 -4.08
N THR A 39 8.39 3.91 -3.28
CA THR A 39 9.09 4.48 -2.12
C THR A 39 10.13 5.54 -2.51
N ARG A 40 10.83 5.38 -3.65
CA ARG A 40 11.76 6.39 -4.18
C ARG A 40 11.04 7.66 -4.64
N GLU A 41 9.87 7.51 -5.23
CA GLU A 41 9.00 8.62 -5.66
C GLU A 41 8.23 9.27 -4.50
N GLY A 42 8.42 8.80 -3.26
CA GLY A 42 7.81 9.39 -2.06
C GLY A 42 6.40 8.89 -1.74
N TYR A 43 5.96 7.77 -2.33
CA TYR A 43 4.68 7.15 -1.94
C TYR A 43 4.77 6.57 -0.53
N HIS A 44 3.75 6.90 0.26
CA HIS A 44 3.62 6.48 1.64
C HIS A 44 2.34 5.68 1.90
N LEU A 45 1.38 5.68 0.98
CA LEU A 45 0.19 4.82 1.03
C LEU A 45 0.34 3.64 0.07
N PHE A 46 0.24 2.42 0.60
CA PHE A 46 0.26 1.17 -0.15
C PHE A 46 -1.00 0.36 0.10
N ASP A 47 -1.71 0.03 -0.98
CA ASP A 47 -2.98 -0.67 -0.96
C ASP A 47 -2.85 -2.08 -1.57
N THR A 48 -3.06 -3.09 -0.73
CA THR A 48 -3.09 -4.51 -1.12
C THR A 48 -4.44 -5.15 -0.74
N ALA A 49 -4.58 -6.46 -0.94
CA ALA A 49 -5.72 -7.25 -0.52
C ALA A 49 -5.28 -8.72 -0.39
N GLN A 50 -5.96 -9.49 0.46
CA GLN A 50 -5.72 -10.94 0.55
C GLN A 50 -5.87 -11.63 -0.82
N LEU A 51 -6.86 -11.22 -1.60
CA LEU A 51 -7.10 -11.73 -2.96
C LEU A 51 -5.93 -11.47 -3.93
N TYR A 52 -5.06 -10.50 -3.64
CA TYR A 52 -3.93 -10.19 -4.53
C TYR A 52 -2.73 -11.11 -4.28
N GLU A 53 -2.76 -11.90 -3.20
CA GLU A 53 -1.74 -12.90 -2.84
C GLU A 53 -0.30 -12.33 -2.76
N ASN A 54 -0.16 -11.03 -2.50
CA ASN A 54 1.13 -10.33 -2.50
C ASN A 54 1.43 -9.57 -1.20
N GLU A 55 0.63 -9.74 -0.14
CA GLU A 55 0.81 -9.05 1.15
C GLU A 55 2.19 -9.37 1.78
N PHE A 56 2.60 -10.64 1.74
CA PHE A 56 3.89 -11.06 2.29
C PHE A 56 5.06 -10.39 1.55
N LYS A 57 5.03 -10.40 0.21
CA LYS A 57 6.05 -9.75 -0.63
C LYS A 57 6.08 -8.24 -0.36
N THR A 58 4.90 -7.60 -0.33
CA THR A 58 4.75 -6.17 -0.01
C THR A 58 5.39 -5.82 1.34
N GLY A 59 5.05 -6.58 2.38
CA GLY A 59 5.61 -6.37 3.72
C GLY A 59 7.13 -6.52 3.78
N GLN A 60 7.70 -7.50 3.06
CA GLN A 60 9.16 -7.64 2.95
C GLN A 60 9.79 -6.43 2.25
N CYS A 61 9.22 -5.98 1.13
CA CYS A 61 9.75 -4.85 0.39
C CYS A 61 9.73 -3.55 1.20
N LEU A 62 8.63 -3.29 1.90
CA LEU A 62 8.52 -2.10 2.76
C LEU A 62 9.51 -2.14 3.93
N ARG A 63 9.73 -3.31 4.56
CA ARG A 63 10.78 -3.46 5.58
C ARG A 63 12.18 -3.16 5.05
N LEU A 64 12.46 -3.58 3.82
CA LEU A 64 13.76 -3.36 3.17
C LEU A 64 13.91 -1.96 2.53
N SER A 65 12.83 -1.16 2.48
CA SER A 65 12.84 0.15 1.81
C SER A 65 13.63 1.23 2.56
N GLY A 66 13.88 1.04 3.86
CA GLY A 66 14.46 2.06 4.74
C GLY A 66 13.48 3.16 5.16
N VAL A 67 12.23 3.15 4.69
CA VAL A 67 11.19 4.08 5.14
C VAL A 67 10.70 3.67 6.53
N SER A 68 10.62 4.64 7.45
CA SER A 68 10.12 4.41 8.80
C SER A 68 8.68 3.88 8.75
N ARG A 69 8.36 2.86 9.56
CA ARG A 69 7.01 2.29 9.62
C ARG A 69 5.94 3.33 9.95
N GLN A 70 6.27 4.34 10.75
CA GLN A 70 5.36 5.42 11.14
C GLN A 70 5.01 6.35 9.96
N GLN A 71 5.83 6.37 8.92
CA GLN A 71 5.57 7.13 7.70
C GLN A 71 4.71 6.37 6.69
N LEU A 72 4.47 5.07 6.92
CA LEU A 72 3.72 4.21 5.98
C LEU A 72 2.26 4.06 6.41
N PHE A 73 1.35 4.35 5.49
CA PHE A 73 -0.05 3.97 5.55
C PHE A 73 -0.25 2.71 4.70
N ILE A 74 -0.68 1.60 5.29
CA ILE A 74 -0.80 0.32 4.59
C ILE A 74 -2.24 -0.17 4.75
N THR A 75 -2.92 -0.40 3.63
CA THR A 75 -4.29 -0.94 3.61
C THR A 75 -4.29 -2.35 3.05
N THR A 76 -5.07 -3.23 3.67
CA THR A 76 -5.43 -4.53 3.10
C THR A 76 -6.94 -4.74 3.20
N LYS A 77 -7.45 -5.76 2.51
CA LYS A 77 -8.86 -6.06 2.39
C LYS A 77 -9.06 -7.55 2.62
N LEU A 78 -10.05 -7.87 3.45
CA LEU A 78 -10.47 -9.24 3.68
C LEU A 78 -11.08 -9.80 2.40
N TYR A 79 -10.72 -11.04 2.05
CA TYR A 79 -11.37 -11.79 0.99
C TYR A 79 -12.41 -12.72 1.60
N THR A 80 -13.67 -12.60 1.15
CA THR A 80 -14.75 -13.52 1.52
C THR A 80 -15.14 -14.38 0.33
N THR A 81 -15.28 -15.68 0.56
CA THR A 81 -15.77 -16.64 -0.44
C THR A 81 -17.28 -16.56 -0.64
N ALA A 82 -18.01 -15.87 0.25
CA ALA A 82 -19.47 -15.75 0.18
C ALA A 82 -19.96 -14.69 -0.84
N GLY A 83 -19.04 -14.00 -1.53
CA GLY A 83 -19.35 -12.83 -2.35
C GLY A 83 -19.74 -11.66 -1.46
N GLY A 84 -18.93 -10.60 -1.45
CA GLY A 84 -19.33 -9.36 -0.77
C GLY A 84 -20.66 -8.89 -1.35
N ARG A 85 -21.71 -8.83 -0.51
CA ARG A 85 -22.98 -8.24 -0.90
C ARG A 85 -22.75 -6.75 -1.07
N SER A 86 -22.58 -6.31 -2.32
CA SER A 86 -22.79 -4.92 -2.72
C SER A 86 -24.26 -4.59 -2.70
#